data_AF-X1SVH0-F1
#
_entry.id   AF-X1SVH0-F1
#
_cell.length_a   1.000
_cell.length_b   1.000
_cell.length_c   1.000
_cell.angle_alpha   90.00
_cell.angle_beta   90.00
_cell.angle_gamma   90.00
#
_symmetry.space_group_name_H-M   'P 1'
#
loop_
_entity.id
_entity.type
_entity.pdbx_description
1 polymer ?
#
loop_
_entity_poly.entity_id
_entity_poly.type
_entity_poly.pdbx_seq_one_letter_code
_entity_poly.pdbx_strand_id
1 'polypeptide(L)'
;MLTTTVLPPAKEFEKDFTALKNKMINLLKSHPPEPMTVAAAVEGLSYWSEFKNDHSVRKLLNQSINYLITLKRRGYWEPHWYHAYGGMVELNARILGLLAEFDPQKYESYLREGMTWLLSTREAWGTWHNEIGTANAIRALLKTGAFAEEKESEITLRVNGEEVAKIKVDPKDPYLSAAKLRYFEITRWAKNGDNIVEVQYNGNLAASVILEVKEWGIGPPEVKKLVKIERSAPANAILGEPVRVKLTLSSEKILPMLAIEENIPTNTEVDILSLDQLK
;
A
#
# COMPACT_ATOMS: atom_id res chain seq x y z
N MET A 1 -25.54 30.71 20.51
CA MET A 1 -26.64 30.26 19.63
C MET A 1 -26.31 28.85 19.15
N LEU A 2 -27.07 27.85 19.57
CA LEU A 2 -26.99 26.49 19.01
C LEU A 2 -27.90 26.47 17.79
N THR A 3 -27.33 26.45 16.58
CA THR A 3 -28.09 26.22 15.35
C THR A 3 -28.39 24.73 15.26
N THR A 4 -29.62 24.34 15.58
CA THR A 4 -30.14 23.00 15.28
C THR A 4 -30.48 22.94 13.79
N THR A 5 -29.55 22.44 12.98
CA THR A 5 -29.84 22.05 11.61
C THR A 5 -30.65 20.77 11.65
N VAL A 6 -31.97 20.86 11.47
CA VAL A 6 -32.82 19.69 11.27
C VAL A 6 -32.56 19.21 9.86
N LEU A 7 -31.76 18.16 9.71
CA LEU A 7 -31.59 17.50 8.42
C LEU A 7 -32.92 16.85 8.01
N PRO A 8 -33.37 17.02 6.76
CA PRO A 8 -34.59 16.37 6.27
C PRO A 8 -34.52 14.85 6.43
N PRO A 9 -35.66 14.18 6.72
CA PRO A 9 -35.69 12.73 6.91
C PRO A 9 -35.28 11.99 5.64
N ALA A 10 -34.50 10.92 5.78
CA ALA A 10 -33.92 10.15 4.67
C ALA A 10 -34.94 9.70 3.60
N LYS A 11 -36.22 9.54 3.99
CA LYS A 11 -37.33 9.19 3.10
C LYS A 11 -37.55 10.21 1.97
N GLU A 12 -37.22 11.48 2.19
CA GLU A 12 -37.35 12.55 1.20
C GLU A 12 -36.33 12.41 0.05
N PHE A 13 -35.22 11.71 0.28
CA PHE A 13 -34.15 11.50 -0.72
C PHE A 13 -34.18 10.10 -1.37
N GLU A 14 -35.22 9.31 -1.11
CA GLU A 14 -35.28 7.90 -1.54
C GLU A 14 -35.12 7.74 -3.06
N LYS A 15 -35.77 8.63 -3.82
CA LYS A 15 -35.70 8.65 -5.28
C LYS A 15 -34.28 8.97 -5.77
N ASP A 16 -33.63 9.94 -5.13
CA ASP A 16 -32.29 10.38 -5.48
C ASP A 16 -31.24 9.32 -5.14
N PHE A 17 -31.36 8.68 -3.97
CA PHE A 17 -30.51 7.55 -3.59
C PHE A 17 -30.68 6.36 -4.51
N THR A 18 -31.91 6.05 -4.95
CA THR A 18 -32.15 4.98 -5.91
C THR A 18 -31.54 5.29 -7.28
N ALA A 19 -31.68 6.53 -7.75
CA ALA A 19 -31.06 6.97 -9.00
C ALA A 19 -29.52 6.92 -8.91
N LEU A 20 -28.94 7.36 -7.80
CA LEU A 20 -27.51 7.32 -7.54
C LEU A 20 -26.98 5.89 -7.49
N LYS A 21 -27.69 4.97 -6.81
CA LYS A 21 -27.38 3.53 -6.80
C LYS A 21 -27.26 2.97 -8.21
N ASN A 22 -28.25 3.23 -9.06
CA ASN A 22 -28.25 2.70 -10.42
C ASN A 22 -27.09 3.26 -11.25
N LYS A 23 -26.74 4.55 -11.06
CA LYS A 23 -25.55 5.16 -11.68
C LYS A 23 -24.26 4.49 -11.21
N MET A 24 -24.11 4.25 -9.90
CA MET A 24 -22.95 3.56 -9.33
C MET A 24 -22.84 2.13 -9.88
N ILE A 25 -23.93 1.37 -9.94
CA ILE A 25 -23.93 0.01 -10.51
C ILE A 25 -23.46 0.02 -11.97
N ASN A 26 -23.98 0.95 -12.78
CA ASN A 26 -23.59 1.05 -14.19
C ASN A 26 -22.11 1.42 -14.33
N LEU A 27 -21.62 2.34 -13.50
CA LEU A 27 -20.22 2.74 -13.46
C LEU A 27 -19.31 1.57 -13.05
N LEU A 28 -19.67 0.80 -12.03
CA LEU A 28 -18.86 -0.34 -11.61
C LEU A 28 -18.85 -1.46 -12.66
N LYS A 29 -19.95 -1.66 -13.39
CA LYS A 29 -20.01 -2.63 -14.49
C LYS A 29 -19.13 -2.25 -15.68
N SER A 30 -18.94 -0.96 -15.95
CA SER A 30 -18.08 -0.51 -17.06
C SER A 30 -16.58 -0.58 -16.75
N HIS A 31 -16.19 -0.89 -15.51
CA HIS A 31 -14.80 -1.00 -15.05
C HIS A 31 -13.91 0.17 -15.54
N PRO A 32 -14.26 1.43 -15.20
CA PRO A 32 -13.47 2.57 -15.63
C PRO A 32 -12.04 2.46 -15.07
N PRO A 33 -11.05 3.03 -15.75
CA PRO A 33 -9.67 2.99 -15.30
C PRO A 33 -9.41 3.90 -14.09
N GLU A 34 -10.27 4.89 -13.84
CA GLU A 34 -10.08 5.86 -12.77
C GLU A 34 -10.43 5.23 -11.40
N PRO A 35 -9.43 5.04 -10.51
CA PRO A 35 -9.59 4.23 -9.31
C PRO A 35 -10.35 4.95 -8.19
N MET A 36 -10.29 6.28 -8.08
CA MET A 36 -10.98 7.04 -7.02
C MET A 36 -12.50 6.96 -7.15
N THR A 37 -12.99 7.07 -8.37
CA THR A 37 -14.39 6.99 -8.74
C THR A 37 -14.92 5.59 -8.48
N VAL A 38 -14.14 4.57 -8.80
CA VAL A 38 -14.48 3.18 -8.46
C VAL A 38 -14.51 3.02 -6.94
N ALA A 39 -13.50 3.47 -6.20
CA ALA A 39 -13.45 3.35 -4.74
C ALA A 39 -14.63 4.06 -4.07
N ALA A 40 -14.93 5.30 -4.45
CA ALA A 40 -16.06 6.07 -3.94
C ALA A 40 -17.42 5.43 -4.29
N ALA A 41 -17.57 4.88 -5.50
CA ALA A 41 -18.78 4.18 -5.92
C ALA A 41 -18.97 2.86 -5.17
N VAL A 42 -17.90 2.09 -4.92
CA VAL A 42 -17.94 0.86 -4.11
C VAL A 42 -18.32 1.20 -2.67
N GLU A 43 -17.69 2.21 -2.06
CA GLU A 43 -17.98 2.64 -0.70
C GLU A 43 -19.42 3.12 -0.54
N GLY A 44 -19.88 4.02 -1.42
CA GLY A 44 -21.27 4.51 -1.40
C GLY A 44 -22.29 3.39 -1.61
N LEU A 45 -22.01 2.44 -2.51
CA LEU A 45 -22.89 1.30 -2.74
C LEU A 45 -22.87 0.30 -1.58
N SER A 46 -21.74 0.14 -0.87
CA SER A 46 -21.65 -0.65 0.37
C SER A 46 -22.59 -0.09 1.44
N TYR A 47 -22.45 1.20 1.77
CA TYR A 47 -23.30 1.84 2.78
C TYR A 47 -24.79 1.81 2.41
N TRP A 48 -25.13 1.99 1.12
CA TRP A 48 -26.52 1.88 0.67
C TRP A 48 -27.04 0.45 0.83
N SER A 49 -26.23 -0.55 0.46
CA SER A 49 -26.56 -1.98 0.58
C SER A 49 -26.86 -2.37 2.03
N GLU A 50 -26.03 -1.90 2.97
CA GLU A 50 -26.26 -2.11 4.40
C GLU A 50 -27.51 -1.38 4.89
N PHE A 51 -27.65 -0.09 4.57
CA PHE A 51 -28.79 0.72 5.00
C PHE A 51 -30.14 0.16 4.53
N LYS A 52 -30.19 -0.42 3.32
CA LYS A 52 -31.39 -1.05 2.75
C LYS A 52 -31.50 -2.54 3.01
N ASN A 53 -30.49 -3.14 3.64
CA ASN A 53 -30.37 -4.59 3.78
C ASN A 53 -30.52 -5.33 2.43
N ASP A 54 -29.98 -4.75 1.36
CA ASP A 54 -30.05 -5.28 -0.01
C ASP A 54 -28.71 -5.90 -0.41
N HIS A 55 -28.60 -7.22 -0.26
CA HIS A 55 -27.38 -7.97 -0.59
C HIS A 55 -27.21 -8.29 -2.09
N SER A 56 -28.12 -7.86 -2.98
CA SER A 56 -28.05 -8.18 -4.41
C SER A 56 -26.77 -7.66 -5.09
N VAL A 57 -26.19 -6.59 -4.55
CA VAL A 57 -24.99 -5.93 -5.08
C VAL A 57 -23.69 -6.53 -4.53
N ARG A 58 -23.73 -7.45 -3.55
CA ARG A 58 -22.54 -8.01 -2.90
C ARG A 58 -21.55 -8.65 -3.86
N LYS A 59 -22.06 -9.35 -4.89
CA LYS A 59 -21.21 -9.95 -5.94
C LYS A 59 -20.46 -8.87 -6.73
N LEU A 60 -21.14 -7.79 -7.11
CA LEU A 60 -20.54 -6.67 -7.82
C LEU A 60 -19.50 -5.97 -6.95
N LEU A 61 -19.81 -5.71 -5.67
CA LEU A 61 -18.88 -5.11 -4.72
C LEU A 61 -17.59 -5.94 -4.58
N ASN A 62 -17.71 -7.26 -4.42
CA ASN A 62 -16.55 -8.16 -4.38
C ASN A 62 -15.72 -8.14 -5.67
N GLN A 63 -16.37 -8.08 -6.84
CA GLN A 63 -15.68 -7.96 -8.13
C GLN A 63 -14.93 -6.64 -8.24
N SER A 64 -15.58 -5.53 -7.86
CA SER A 64 -14.99 -4.20 -7.88
C SER A 64 -13.83 -4.05 -6.89
N ILE A 65 -13.90 -4.68 -5.72
CA ILE A 65 -12.78 -4.73 -4.76
C ILE A 65 -11.56 -5.43 -5.37
N ASN A 66 -11.75 -6.59 -6.01
CA ASN A 66 -10.66 -7.29 -6.70
C ASN A 66 -10.10 -6.46 -7.86
N TYR A 67 -10.95 -5.71 -8.57
CA TYR A 67 -10.54 -4.80 -9.62
C TYR A 67 -9.69 -3.64 -9.06
N LEU A 68 -10.09 -3.01 -7.95
CA LEU A 68 -9.31 -1.97 -7.25
C LEU A 68 -7.93 -2.49 -6.80
N ILE A 69 -7.87 -3.70 -6.24
CA ILE A 69 -6.60 -4.35 -5.88
C ILE A 69 -5.73 -4.57 -7.14
N THR A 70 -6.33 -4.93 -8.26
CA THR A 70 -5.61 -5.11 -9.53
C THR A 70 -5.06 -3.77 -10.05
N LEU A 71 -5.84 -2.70 -9.97
CA LEU A 71 -5.40 -1.35 -10.33
C LEU A 71 -4.25 -0.89 -9.43
N LYS A 72 -4.29 -1.19 -8.12
CA LYS A 72 -3.17 -0.97 -7.18
C LYS A 72 -1.89 -1.61 -7.67
N ARG A 73 -1.94 -2.92 -7.93
CA ARG A 73 -0.76 -3.71 -8.32
C ARG A 73 -0.15 -3.29 -9.65
N ARG A 74 -0.92 -2.60 -10.49
CA ARG A 74 -0.46 -2.06 -11.77
C ARG A 74 0.10 -0.63 -11.67
N GLY A 75 0.16 -0.05 -10.47
CA GLY A 75 0.72 1.29 -10.26
C GLY A 75 -0.21 2.44 -10.62
N TYR A 76 -1.51 2.19 -10.89
CA TYR A 76 -2.49 3.22 -11.25
C TYR A 76 -3.02 3.98 -10.02
N TRP A 77 -2.21 4.24 -8.98
CA TRP A 77 -2.68 4.84 -7.72
C TRP A 77 -2.58 6.36 -7.65
N GLU A 78 -2.09 7.02 -8.70
CA GLU A 78 -2.15 8.47 -8.80
C GLU A 78 -3.52 8.89 -9.35
N PRO A 79 -4.41 9.52 -8.54
CA PRO A 79 -5.59 10.17 -9.11
C PRO A 79 -5.12 11.30 -10.02
N HIS A 80 -5.73 11.40 -11.19
CA HIS A 80 -5.27 12.30 -12.25
C HIS A 80 -5.40 13.80 -11.89
N TRP A 81 -6.10 14.19 -10.82
CA TRP A 81 -6.38 15.61 -10.51
C TRP A 81 -6.34 15.96 -9.01
N TYR A 82 -5.76 17.14 -8.73
CA TYR A 82 -5.63 17.88 -7.45
C TYR A 82 -4.89 17.18 -6.29
N HIS A 83 -3.68 17.69 -5.97
CA HIS A 83 -2.76 17.17 -4.95
C HIS A 83 -2.50 15.67 -5.10
N ALA A 84 -1.66 15.29 -6.07
CA ALA A 84 -1.30 13.90 -6.36
C ALA A 84 -1.05 13.05 -5.10
N TYR A 85 -0.43 13.65 -4.08
CA TYR A 85 -0.19 13.00 -2.79
C TYR A 85 -1.42 12.88 -1.88
N GLY A 86 -2.21 13.95 -1.70
CA GLY A 86 -3.41 13.91 -0.85
C GLY A 86 -4.52 13.03 -1.44
N GLY A 87 -4.68 13.04 -2.76
CA GLY A 87 -5.57 12.13 -3.47
C GLY A 87 -5.09 10.67 -3.38
N MET A 88 -3.78 10.42 -3.43
CA MET A 88 -3.21 9.10 -3.16
C MET A 88 -3.62 8.62 -1.75
N VAL A 89 -3.44 9.45 -0.72
CA VAL A 89 -3.84 9.09 0.64
C VAL A 89 -5.32 8.76 0.71
N GLU A 90 -6.18 9.59 0.14
CA GLU A 90 -7.62 9.35 0.13
C GLU A 90 -7.96 8.01 -0.53
N LEU A 91 -7.40 7.72 -1.70
CA LEU A 91 -7.67 6.49 -2.45
C LEU A 91 -7.25 5.26 -1.64
N ASN A 92 -6.02 5.31 -1.11
CA ASN A 92 -5.45 4.27 -0.26
C ASN A 92 -6.35 4.00 0.95
N ALA A 93 -6.77 5.06 1.64
CA ALA A 93 -7.59 4.97 2.83
C ALA A 93 -8.98 4.41 2.53
N ARG A 94 -9.64 4.84 1.44
CA ARG A 94 -10.94 4.29 1.02
C ARG A 94 -10.86 2.80 0.74
N ILE A 95 -9.85 2.37 -0.03
CA ILE A 95 -9.64 0.95 -0.34
C ILE A 95 -9.34 0.17 0.95
N LEU A 96 -8.47 0.69 1.82
CA LEU A 96 -8.15 0.08 3.10
C LEU A 96 -9.41 -0.13 3.96
N GLY A 97 -10.26 0.89 4.07
CA GLY A 97 -11.54 0.82 4.79
C GLY A 97 -12.49 -0.21 4.20
N LEU A 98 -12.58 -0.29 2.87
CA LEU A 98 -13.39 -1.30 2.17
C LEU A 98 -12.91 -2.73 2.46
N LEU A 99 -11.59 -2.96 2.41
CA LEU A 99 -11.03 -4.28 2.70
C LEU A 99 -11.32 -4.71 4.14
N ALA A 100 -11.25 -3.77 5.09
CA ALA A 100 -11.49 -4.02 6.50
C ALA A 100 -12.95 -4.38 6.79
N GLU A 101 -13.88 -3.73 6.10
CA GLU A 101 -15.33 -3.93 6.26
C GLU A 101 -15.81 -5.23 5.61
N PHE A 102 -15.30 -5.58 4.44
CA PHE A 102 -15.83 -6.71 3.66
C PHE A 102 -15.33 -8.08 4.14
N ASP A 103 -14.02 -8.23 4.34
CA ASP A 103 -13.41 -9.50 4.74
C ASP A 103 -11.98 -9.29 5.27
N PRO A 104 -11.84 -8.89 6.55
CA PRO A 104 -10.54 -8.52 7.10
C PRO A 104 -9.56 -9.71 7.17
N GLN A 105 -10.06 -10.94 7.30
CA GLN A 105 -9.23 -12.15 7.31
C GLN A 105 -8.67 -12.43 5.91
N LYS A 106 -9.52 -12.40 4.88
CA LYS A 106 -9.09 -12.62 3.50
C LYS A 106 -8.07 -11.58 3.03
N TYR A 107 -8.22 -10.33 3.47
CA TYR A 107 -7.40 -9.22 3.01
C TYR A 107 -6.31 -8.80 4.00
N GLU A 108 -6.01 -9.60 5.03
CA GLU A 108 -5.10 -9.25 6.13
C GLU A 108 -3.75 -8.66 5.64
N SER A 109 -3.13 -9.28 4.64
CA SER A 109 -1.87 -8.80 4.05
C SER A 109 -1.99 -7.40 3.43
N TYR A 110 -3.07 -7.11 2.72
CA TYR A 110 -3.33 -5.79 2.15
C TYR A 110 -3.68 -4.75 3.21
N LEU A 111 -4.41 -5.16 4.26
CA LEU A 111 -4.73 -4.30 5.39
C LEU A 111 -3.46 -3.85 6.10
N ARG A 112 -2.56 -4.80 6.37
CA ARG A 112 -1.26 -4.53 6.98
C ARG A 112 -0.42 -3.60 6.12
N GLU A 113 -0.27 -3.92 4.83
CA GLU A 113 0.49 -3.09 3.87
C GLU A 113 -0.07 -1.66 3.79
N GLY A 114 -1.39 -1.53 3.60
CA GLY A 114 -2.04 -0.23 3.48
C GLY A 114 -2.00 0.58 4.78
N MET A 115 -2.14 -0.07 5.94
CA MET A 115 -2.00 0.57 7.25
C MET A 115 -0.57 1.07 7.49
N THR A 116 0.46 0.25 7.19
CA THR A 116 1.86 0.66 7.31
C THR A 116 2.16 1.85 6.40
N TRP A 117 1.73 1.79 5.14
CA TRP A 117 1.89 2.91 4.20
C TRP A 117 1.20 4.17 4.74
N LEU A 118 -0.06 4.06 5.15
CA LEU A 118 -0.82 5.20 5.64
C LEU A 118 -0.17 5.82 6.89
N LEU A 119 0.25 5.01 7.86
CA LEU A 119 0.97 5.52 9.04
C LEU A 119 2.31 6.18 8.69
N SER A 120 2.99 5.69 7.65
CA SER A 120 4.27 6.28 7.18
C SER A 120 4.09 7.62 6.46
N THR A 121 2.92 7.88 5.87
CA THR A 121 2.61 9.13 5.16
C THR A 121 2.02 10.22 6.07
N ARG A 122 1.92 9.95 7.37
CA ARG A 122 1.42 10.89 8.36
C ARG A 122 2.40 12.04 8.59
N GLU A 123 1.95 13.26 8.37
CA GLU A 123 2.75 14.47 8.62
C GLU A 123 2.80 14.82 10.12
N ALA A 124 3.63 15.83 10.45
CA ALA A 124 3.63 16.43 11.78
C ALA A 124 2.20 16.87 12.15
N TRP A 125 1.79 16.60 13.40
CA TRP A 125 0.42 16.84 13.92
C TRP A 125 -0.67 15.85 13.49
N GLY A 126 -0.32 14.76 12.78
CA GLY A 126 -1.28 13.70 12.49
C GLY A 126 -2.22 14.00 11.32
N THR A 127 -1.83 14.92 10.44
CA THR A 127 -2.53 15.23 9.19
C THR A 127 -2.02 14.36 8.05
N TRP A 128 -2.86 14.21 7.03
CA TRP A 128 -2.51 13.60 5.76
C TRP A 128 -2.86 14.57 4.62
N HIS A 129 -2.04 15.63 4.50
CA HIS A 129 -2.01 16.63 3.43
C HIS A 129 -3.26 17.49 3.20
N ASN A 130 -4.46 16.93 3.26
CA ASN A 130 -5.73 17.65 3.12
C ASN A 130 -6.79 17.06 4.06
N GLU A 131 -7.89 17.78 4.24
CA GLU A 131 -8.94 17.44 5.20
C GLU A 131 -9.65 16.13 4.82
N ILE A 132 -9.90 15.91 3.53
CA ILE A 132 -10.63 14.74 3.02
C ILE A 132 -9.79 13.48 3.17
N GLY A 133 -8.51 13.53 2.79
CA GLY A 133 -7.52 12.47 2.95
C GLY A 133 -7.30 12.14 4.41
N THR A 134 -7.15 13.16 5.28
CA THR A 134 -7.05 12.97 6.74
C THR A 134 -8.30 12.29 7.31
N ALA A 135 -9.50 12.73 6.93
CA ALA A 135 -10.75 12.15 7.41
C ALA A 135 -10.90 10.68 6.97
N ASN A 136 -10.60 10.38 5.70
CA ASN A 136 -10.63 9.00 5.20
C ASN A 136 -9.54 8.14 5.85
N ALA A 137 -8.33 8.67 6.04
CA ALA A 137 -7.22 7.97 6.69
C ALA A 137 -7.60 7.54 8.11
N ILE A 138 -8.11 8.47 8.92
CA ILE A 138 -8.55 8.19 10.29
C ILE A 138 -9.67 7.14 10.29
N ARG A 139 -10.68 7.29 9.42
CA ARG A 139 -11.79 6.31 9.30
C ARG A 139 -11.28 4.92 8.95
N ALA A 140 -10.36 4.83 7.98
CA ALA A 140 -9.78 3.56 7.56
C ALA A 140 -9.00 2.90 8.70
N LEU A 141 -8.13 3.65 9.38
CA LEU A 141 -7.33 3.14 10.51
C LEU A 141 -8.23 2.62 11.65
N LEU A 142 -9.32 3.33 11.97
CA LEU A 142 -10.32 2.87 12.94
C LEU A 142 -10.97 1.55 12.53
N LYS A 143 -11.33 1.39 11.25
CA LYS A 143 -11.93 0.15 10.74
C LYS A 143 -10.96 -1.03 10.73
N THR A 144 -9.66 -0.78 10.54
CA THR A 144 -8.63 -1.83 10.50
C THR A 144 -8.23 -2.41 11.86
N GLY A 145 -8.71 -1.83 12.97
CA GLY A 145 -8.24 -2.20 14.30
C GLY A 145 -6.82 -1.70 14.61
N ALA A 146 -6.31 -0.71 13.86
CA ALA A 146 -5.02 -0.06 14.13
C ALA A 146 -4.93 0.54 15.55
N PHE A 147 -6.09 0.79 16.16
CA PHE A 147 -6.25 1.31 17.51
C PHE A 147 -6.96 0.31 18.44
N ALA A 148 -6.94 -0.99 18.14
CA ALA A 148 -7.46 -2.00 19.05
C ALA A 148 -6.71 -1.93 20.38
N GLU A 149 -7.42 -2.17 21.49
CA GLU A 149 -6.78 -2.27 22.79
C GLU A 149 -5.87 -3.50 22.80
N GLU A 150 -4.58 -3.25 23.03
CA GLU A 150 -3.62 -4.32 23.20
C GLU A 150 -3.85 -5.03 24.55
N LYS A 151 -3.59 -6.34 24.58
CA LYS A 151 -3.48 -7.11 25.82
C LYS A 151 -2.03 -7.45 26.09
N GLU A 152 -1.73 -7.81 27.35
CA GLU A 152 -0.39 -8.28 27.67
C GLU A 152 -0.08 -9.48 26.78
N SER A 153 0.96 -9.33 25.97
CA SER A 153 1.24 -10.24 24.87
C SER A 153 2.73 -10.37 24.66
N GLU A 154 3.12 -11.26 23.75
CA GLU A 154 4.49 -11.63 23.53
C GLU A 154 4.75 -11.90 22.06
N ILE A 155 5.92 -11.48 21.60
CA ILE A 155 6.47 -11.82 20.30
C ILE A 155 7.62 -12.80 20.52
N THR A 156 7.53 -13.97 19.87
CA THR A 156 8.59 -14.99 19.86
C THR A 156 9.11 -15.15 18.43
N LEU A 157 10.41 -14.99 18.24
CA LEU A 157 11.10 -15.21 16.98
C LEU A 157 11.89 -16.51 17.07
N ARG A 158 11.67 -17.41 16.11
CA ARG A 158 12.42 -18.66 15.96
C ARG A 158 13.11 -18.71 14.61
N VAL A 159 14.35 -19.21 14.60
CA VAL A 159 15.12 -19.48 13.39
C VAL A 159 15.56 -20.93 13.44
N ASN A 160 15.17 -21.72 12.46
CA ASN A 160 15.48 -23.15 12.38
C ASN A 160 15.06 -23.94 13.63
N GLY A 161 13.93 -23.56 14.23
CA GLY A 161 13.37 -24.17 15.46
C GLY A 161 13.95 -23.64 16.78
N GLU A 162 15.07 -22.89 16.74
CA GLU A 162 15.68 -22.26 17.91
C GLU A 162 14.99 -20.93 18.23
N GLU A 163 14.64 -20.69 19.49
CA GLU A 163 14.13 -19.39 19.95
C GLU A 163 15.28 -18.39 20.07
N VAL A 164 15.28 -17.39 19.17
CA VAL A 164 16.37 -16.41 19.07
C VAL A 164 16.05 -15.08 19.73
N ALA A 165 14.75 -14.78 19.92
CA ALA A 165 14.28 -13.63 20.66
C ALA A 165 12.86 -13.84 21.21
N LYS A 166 12.60 -13.23 22.36
CA LYS A 166 11.31 -13.23 23.04
C LYS A 166 11.11 -11.89 23.72
N ILE A 167 10.02 -11.19 23.38
CA ILE A 167 9.72 -9.85 23.89
C ILE A 167 8.28 -9.75 24.35
N LYS A 168 8.10 -9.24 25.57
CA LYS A 168 6.79 -8.86 26.09
C LYS A 168 6.35 -7.51 25.53
N VAL A 169 5.09 -7.43 25.12
CA VAL A 169 4.43 -6.23 24.64
C VAL A 169 3.57 -5.69 25.79
N ASP A 170 3.87 -4.47 26.22
CA ASP A 170 3.11 -3.76 27.24
C ASP A 170 1.86 -3.12 26.59
N PRO A 171 0.64 -3.43 27.05
CA PRO A 171 -0.60 -2.80 26.55
C PRO A 171 -0.61 -1.27 26.57
N LYS A 172 0.08 -0.66 27.54
CA LYS A 172 0.13 0.80 27.70
C LYS A 172 1.09 1.45 26.71
N ASP A 173 2.04 0.69 26.17
CA ASP A 173 3.03 1.15 25.22
C ASP A 173 3.50 0.01 24.30
N PRO A 174 2.62 -0.52 23.43
CA PRO A 174 2.92 -1.71 22.64
C PRO A 174 4.03 -1.46 21.61
N TYR A 175 4.15 -0.22 21.15
CA TYR A 175 5.07 0.17 20.09
C TYR A 175 6.51 0.39 20.58
N LEU A 176 6.72 0.95 21.77
CA LEU A 176 8.07 1.07 22.33
C LEU A 176 8.50 -0.21 23.05
N SER A 177 7.60 -0.95 23.69
CA SER A 177 7.94 -2.23 24.33
C SER A 177 8.47 -3.27 23.33
N ALA A 178 7.97 -3.26 22.09
CA ALA A 178 8.45 -4.13 21.00
C ALA A 178 9.58 -3.52 20.14
N ALA A 179 10.12 -2.34 20.47
CA ALA A 179 11.03 -1.60 19.58
C ALA A 179 12.30 -2.37 19.19
N LYS A 180 12.79 -3.27 20.05
CA LYS A 180 13.98 -4.09 19.79
C LYS A 180 13.81 -5.09 18.64
N LEU A 181 12.58 -5.38 18.20
CA LEU A 181 12.28 -6.25 17.06
C LEU A 181 11.97 -5.48 15.77
N ARG A 182 12.04 -4.13 15.78
CA ARG A 182 11.85 -3.32 14.55
C ARG A 182 12.87 -3.69 13.46
N TYR A 183 14.10 -3.94 13.88
CA TYR A 183 15.18 -4.45 13.03
C TYR A 183 15.97 -5.47 13.84
N PHE A 184 15.82 -6.74 13.47
CA PHE A 184 16.51 -7.84 14.15
C PHE A 184 17.27 -8.66 13.11
N GLU A 185 18.59 -8.61 13.18
CA GLU A 185 19.45 -9.36 12.27
C GLU A 185 19.53 -10.82 12.71
N ILE A 186 19.07 -11.74 11.84
CA ILE A 186 19.07 -13.18 12.13
C ILE A 186 20.28 -13.93 11.55
N THR A 187 21.22 -13.24 10.90
CA THR A 187 22.36 -13.81 10.15
C THR A 187 23.12 -14.87 10.96
N ARG A 188 23.35 -14.64 12.25
CA ARG A 188 24.12 -15.56 13.11
C ARG A 188 23.45 -16.92 13.37
N TRP A 189 22.14 -17.04 13.15
CA TRP A 189 21.39 -18.29 13.29
C TRP A 189 21.01 -18.93 11.96
N ALA A 190 21.27 -18.22 10.86
CA ALA A 190 21.08 -18.75 9.52
C ALA A 190 22.13 -19.84 9.24
N LYS A 191 21.70 -20.89 8.54
CA LYS A 191 22.54 -21.99 8.06
C LYS A 191 22.69 -21.88 6.55
N ASN A 192 23.68 -22.57 5.99
CA ASN A 192 23.78 -22.70 4.54
C ASN A 192 22.57 -23.47 4.00
N GLY A 193 21.98 -22.97 2.91
CA GLY A 193 20.80 -23.56 2.29
C GLY A 193 19.48 -23.07 2.90
N ASP A 194 18.53 -23.99 3.04
CA ASP A 194 17.18 -23.65 3.48
C ASP A 194 17.15 -23.26 4.95
N ASN A 195 16.43 -22.18 5.24
CA ASN A 195 16.20 -21.68 6.58
C ASN A 195 14.70 -21.48 6.83
N ILE A 196 14.26 -21.76 8.05
CA ILE A 196 12.87 -21.53 8.46
C ILE A 196 12.88 -20.41 9.50
N VAL A 197 12.12 -19.34 9.24
CA VAL A 197 11.93 -18.22 10.16
C VAL A 197 10.48 -18.17 10.57
N GLU A 198 10.22 -18.22 11.87
CA GLU A 198 8.87 -18.20 12.43
C GLU A 198 8.75 -17.02 13.40
N VAL A 199 7.69 -16.21 13.22
CA VAL A 199 7.34 -15.15 14.17
C VAL A 199 5.96 -15.47 14.72
N GLN A 200 5.89 -15.65 16.04
CA GLN A 200 4.65 -15.88 16.75
C GLN A 200 4.33 -14.65 17.58
N TYR A 201 3.09 -14.20 17.50
CA TYR A 201 2.58 -13.10 18.30
C TYR A 201 1.16 -13.43 18.74
N ASN A 202 0.87 -13.22 20.02
CA ASN A 202 -0.38 -13.65 20.64
C ASN A 202 -1.25 -12.48 21.15
N GLY A 203 -0.94 -11.24 20.78
CA GLY A 203 -1.69 -10.04 21.16
C GLY A 203 -2.83 -9.70 20.20
N ASN A 204 -3.41 -8.51 20.39
CA ASN A 204 -4.61 -8.07 19.67
C ASN A 204 -4.31 -7.15 18.48
N LEU A 205 -3.10 -6.61 18.38
CA LEU A 205 -2.72 -5.70 17.30
C LEU A 205 -2.36 -6.45 16.02
N ALA A 206 -2.51 -5.81 14.87
CA ALA A 206 -1.99 -6.35 13.62
C ALA A 206 -0.47 -6.14 13.54
N ALA A 207 0.32 -7.18 13.86
CA ALA A 207 1.78 -7.13 13.79
C ALA A 207 2.28 -7.35 12.35
N SER A 208 3.10 -6.43 11.83
CA SER A 208 3.77 -6.60 10.54
C SER A 208 5.13 -7.26 10.70
N VAL A 209 5.40 -8.26 9.85
CA VAL A 209 6.67 -8.98 9.81
C VAL A 209 7.13 -9.00 8.36
N ILE A 210 8.35 -8.53 8.12
CA ILE A 210 9.01 -8.54 6.81
C ILE A 210 10.35 -9.23 6.99
N LEU A 211 10.64 -10.20 6.13
CA LEU A 211 11.98 -10.79 6.01
C LEU A 211 12.69 -10.11 4.85
N GLU A 212 13.79 -9.43 5.14
CA GLU A 212 14.69 -8.85 4.14
C GLU A 212 15.93 -9.75 4.02
N VAL A 213 16.29 -10.11 2.79
CA VAL A 213 17.52 -10.85 2.49
C VAL A 213 18.42 -9.98 1.64
N LYS A 214 19.64 -9.74 2.12
CA LYS A 214 20.68 -8.99 1.39
C LYS A 214 21.76 -9.96 0.94
N GLU A 215 21.90 -10.11 -0.37
CA GLU A 215 22.91 -10.98 -0.98
C GLU A 215 23.88 -10.14 -1.81
N TRP A 216 25.17 -10.45 -1.69
CA TRP A 216 26.21 -9.88 -2.55
C TRP A 216 26.61 -10.93 -3.57
N GLY A 217 26.19 -10.75 -4.82
CA GLY A 217 26.52 -11.64 -5.94
C GLY A 217 27.47 -10.96 -6.94
N ILE A 218 28.33 -11.76 -7.59
CA ILE A 218 29.15 -11.31 -8.73
C ILE A 218 28.29 -11.17 -10.00
N GLY A 219 27.15 -11.86 -10.04
CA GLY A 219 26.21 -11.84 -11.16
C GLY A 219 24.92 -11.07 -10.85
N PRO A 220 24.18 -10.65 -11.89
CA PRO A 220 22.85 -10.08 -11.71
C PRO A 220 21.95 -11.08 -10.97
N PRO A 221 21.05 -10.63 -10.07
CA PRO A 221 20.12 -11.51 -9.38
C PRO A 221 19.29 -12.30 -10.39
N GLU A 222 18.87 -13.52 -10.03
CA GLU A 222 17.86 -14.26 -10.81
C GLU A 222 16.50 -13.54 -10.72
N VAL A 223 16.34 -12.48 -11.50
CA VAL A 223 15.06 -11.80 -11.65
C VAL A 223 14.19 -12.68 -12.53
N LYS A 224 12.98 -13.04 -12.07
CA LYS A 224 11.94 -13.58 -12.98
C LYS A 224 11.80 -12.60 -14.14
N LYS A 225 12.22 -13.03 -15.33
CA LYS A 225 12.44 -12.25 -16.58
C LYS A 225 11.22 -11.44 -17.04
N LEU A 226 10.87 -10.39 -16.31
CA LEU A 226 9.86 -9.44 -16.75
C LEU A 226 10.50 -8.36 -17.61
N VAL A 227 11.74 -7.95 -17.29
CA VAL A 227 12.49 -6.92 -17.99
C VAL A 227 13.93 -7.39 -18.17
N LYS A 228 14.46 -7.24 -19.38
CA LYS A 228 15.88 -7.36 -19.67
C LYS A 228 16.43 -5.95 -19.88
N ILE A 229 17.43 -5.59 -19.08
CA ILE A 229 18.15 -4.31 -19.16
C ILE A 229 19.56 -4.61 -19.63
N GLU A 230 19.95 -4.03 -20.76
CA GLU A 230 21.32 -4.07 -21.28
C GLU A 230 21.94 -2.69 -21.15
N ARG A 231 23.11 -2.65 -20.50
CA ARG A 231 23.88 -1.43 -20.30
C ARG A 231 25.14 -1.47 -21.14
N SER A 232 25.35 -0.42 -21.93
CA SER A 232 26.58 -0.20 -22.68
C SER A 232 27.18 1.15 -22.30
N ALA A 233 28.43 1.14 -21.90
CA ALA A 233 29.22 2.33 -21.63
C ALA A 233 30.65 2.14 -22.15
N PRO A 234 31.38 3.21 -22.46
CA PRO A 234 32.80 3.14 -22.80
C PRO A 234 33.59 2.45 -21.68
N ALA A 235 34.53 1.58 -22.04
CA ALA A 235 35.42 0.93 -21.05
C ALA A 235 36.39 1.93 -20.39
N ASN A 236 36.70 3.02 -21.08
CA ASN A 236 37.56 4.10 -20.62
C ASN A 236 36.86 5.44 -20.84
N ALA A 237 37.11 6.39 -19.95
CA ALA A 237 36.62 7.77 -20.03
C ALA A 237 37.79 8.75 -19.99
N ILE A 238 37.65 9.87 -20.70
CA ILE A 238 38.61 10.97 -20.64
C ILE A 238 38.07 11.98 -19.62
N LEU A 239 38.95 12.44 -18.71
CA LEU A 239 38.58 13.40 -17.68
C LEU A 239 38.04 14.69 -18.32
N GLY A 240 36.86 15.13 -17.88
CA GLY A 240 36.21 16.35 -18.38
C GLY A 240 35.37 16.16 -19.65
N GLU A 241 35.37 14.96 -20.25
CA GLU A 241 34.49 14.66 -21.39
C GLU A 241 33.22 13.93 -20.94
N PRO A 242 32.07 14.19 -21.58
CA PRO A 242 30.82 13.53 -21.25
C PRO A 242 30.87 12.04 -21.63
N VAL A 243 30.58 11.17 -20.66
CA VAL A 243 30.46 9.73 -20.88
C VAL A 243 29.02 9.39 -21.22
N ARG A 244 28.79 8.88 -22.44
CA ARG A 244 27.44 8.43 -22.85
C ARG A 244 27.19 7.01 -22.39
N VAL A 245 26.19 6.83 -21.53
CA VAL A 245 25.66 5.53 -21.12
C VAL A 245 24.41 5.24 -21.95
N LYS A 246 24.35 4.07 -22.58
CA LYS A 246 23.18 3.58 -23.29
C LYS A 246 22.54 2.45 -22.51
N LEU A 247 21.29 2.65 -22.12
CA LEU A 247 20.44 1.62 -21.54
C LEU A 247 19.44 1.15 -22.60
N THR A 248 19.39 -0.16 -22.85
CA THR A 248 18.41 -0.79 -23.75
C THR A 248 17.52 -1.69 -22.91
N LEU A 249 16.22 -1.40 -22.91
CA LEU A 249 15.22 -2.13 -22.15
C LEU A 249 14.34 -2.93 -23.08
N SER A 250 14.12 -4.20 -22.74
CA SER A 250 13.19 -5.07 -23.45
C SER A 250 12.33 -5.84 -22.45
N SER A 251 11.07 -6.04 -22.79
CA SER A 251 10.09 -6.73 -21.95
C SER A 251 9.17 -7.56 -22.85
N GLU A 252 8.83 -8.76 -22.40
CA GLU A 252 7.86 -9.62 -23.09
C GLU A 252 6.41 -9.17 -22.87
N LYS A 253 6.18 -8.28 -21.90
CA LYS A 253 4.86 -7.73 -21.55
C LYS A 253 4.89 -6.22 -21.48
N ILE A 254 3.75 -5.58 -21.74
CA ILE A 254 3.60 -4.14 -21.47
C ILE A 254 3.70 -3.94 -19.96
N LEU A 255 4.64 -3.10 -19.54
CA LEU A 255 4.83 -2.71 -18.15
C LEU A 255 4.17 -1.34 -17.97
N PRO A 256 3.18 -1.20 -17.08
CA PRO A 256 2.48 0.06 -16.88
C PRO A 256 3.37 1.15 -16.28
N MET A 257 4.37 0.76 -15.49
CA MET A 257 5.37 1.65 -14.90
C MET A 257 6.68 0.87 -14.73
N LEU A 258 7.80 1.52 -15.04
CA LEU A 258 9.14 0.97 -14.85
C LEU A 258 10.03 2.06 -14.23
N ALA A 259 10.54 1.79 -13.04
CA ALA A 259 11.59 2.60 -12.44
C ALA A 259 12.96 2.07 -12.89
N ILE A 260 13.84 2.96 -13.33
CA ILE A 260 15.22 2.64 -13.71
C ILE A 260 16.12 3.33 -12.72
N GLU A 261 16.89 2.55 -11.97
CA GLU A 261 17.94 3.04 -11.10
C GLU A 261 19.30 2.76 -11.75
N GLU A 262 20.03 3.82 -12.08
CA GLU A 262 21.36 3.73 -12.69
C GLU A 262 22.39 4.29 -11.69
N ASN A 263 23.37 3.46 -11.34
CA ASN A 263 24.43 3.88 -10.44
C ASN A 263 25.41 4.79 -11.17
N ILE A 264 25.60 5.99 -10.63
CA ILE A 264 26.57 6.96 -11.13
C ILE A 264 27.95 6.58 -10.57
N PRO A 265 28.95 6.29 -11.42
CA PRO A 265 30.30 5.99 -10.96
C PRO A 265 30.90 7.12 -10.12
N THR A 266 31.77 6.78 -9.19
CA THR A 266 32.53 7.76 -8.41
C THR A 266 33.28 8.72 -9.34
N ASN A 267 33.33 10.01 -8.99
CA ASN A 267 33.95 11.10 -9.77
C ASN A 267 33.26 11.39 -11.11
N THR A 268 31.99 11.03 -11.25
CA THR A 268 31.14 11.47 -12.35
C THR A 268 29.91 12.20 -11.82
N GLU A 269 29.37 13.07 -12.64
CA GLU A 269 28.14 13.80 -12.36
C GLU A 269 27.17 13.60 -13.53
N VAL A 270 25.88 13.67 -13.22
CA VAL A 270 24.84 13.46 -14.21
C VAL A 270 24.69 14.71 -15.05
N ASP A 271 24.71 14.54 -16.36
CA ASP A 271 24.28 15.59 -17.29
C ASP A 271 22.75 15.69 -17.29
N ILE A 272 22.25 16.58 -16.42
CA ILE A 272 20.82 16.84 -16.24
C ILE A 272 20.17 17.29 -17.56
N LEU A 273 20.88 18.05 -18.40
CA LEU A 273 20.33 18.54 -19.67
C LEU A 273 20.03 17.40 -20.63
N SER A 274 20.91 16.39 -20.68
CA SER A 274 20.68 15.19 -21.48
C SER A 274 19.52 14.34 -20.95
N LEU A 275 19.32 14.29 -19.63
CA LEU A 275 18.18 13.58 -19.04
C LEU A 275 16.84 14.28 -19.30
N ASP A 276 16.80 15.61 -19.24
CA ASP A 276 15.57 16.36 -19.49
C ASP A 276 15.08 16.24 -20.94
N GLN A 277 15.97 15.93 -21.89
CA GLN A 277 15.60 15.64 -23.28
C GLN A 277 14.94 14.27 -23.49
N LEU A 278 14.95 13.39 -22.48
CA LEU A 278 14.31 12.07 -22.54
C LEU A 278 12.86 12.07 -22.05
N LYS A 279 12.39 13.17 -21.47
CA LYS A 279 11.00 13.38 -21.03
C LYS A 279 10.11 13.77 -22.20
#